data_AF-A0A7S0MDA5-F1
#
_entry.id   AF-A0A7S0MDA5-F1
#
_cell.length_a   1.000
_cell.length_b   1.000
_cell.length_c   1.000
_cell.angle_alpha   90.00
_cell.angle_beta   90.00
_cell.angle_gamma   90.00
#
_symmetry.space_group_name_H-M   'P 1'
#
loop_
_entity.id
_entity.type
_entity.pdbx_description
1 polymer ?
#
loop_
_entity_poly.entity_id
_entity_poly.type
_entity_poly.pdbx_seq_one_letter_code
_entity_poly.pdbx_strand_id
1 'polypeptide(L)'
;RRAPAPPAPPRRPATRTLVLLDATASMRSLLAKAKATVGDMIGRAGEVLLRSGAAGGRFEMQFAAYRNYSSGRERILEHSAWEADPRRLRAFLEQVRAERGQGNEA
;
A
#
# COMPACT_ATOMS: atom_id res chain seq x y z
N ARG A 1 -42.88 24.47 15.47
CA ARG A 1 -41.85 23.47 15.83
C ARG A 1 -41.23 22.97 14.53
N ARG A 2 -39.92 23.12 14.34
CA ARG A 2 -39.23 22.65 13.12
C ARG A 2 -39.06 21.14 13.24
N ALA A 3 -39.38 20.39 12.17
CA ALA A 3 -39.17 18.94 12.16
C ALA A 3 -37.67 18.63 12.34
N PRO A 4 -37.31 17.58 13.09
CA PRO A 4 -35.92 17.16 13.22
C PRO A 4 -35.36 16.79 11.84
N ALA A 5 -34.10 17.18 11.60
CA ALA A 5 -33.42 16.85 10.35
C ALA A 5 -33.32 15.32 10.20
N PRO A 6 -33.48 14.78 8.98
CA PRO A 6 -33.38 13.36 8.74
C PRO A 6 -31.98 12.84 9.15
N PRO A 7 -31.89 11.59 9.65
CA PRO A 7 -30.61 11.00 10.01
C PRO A 7 -29.69 10.92 8.80
N ALA A 8 -28.40 11.20 9.02
CA ALA A 8 -27.40 11.10 7.97
C ALA A 8 -27.38 9.67 7.38
N PRO A 9 -27.20 9.52 6.06
CA PRO A 9 -27.13 8.20 5.43
C PRO A 9 -25.99 7.37 6.04
N PRO A 10 -26.14 6.04 6.11
CA PRO A 10 -25.10 5.17 6.67
C PRO A 10 -23.79 5.36 5.89
N ARG A 11 -22.68 5.57 6.62
CA ARG A 11 -21.35 5.63 6.01
C ARG A 11 -21.07 4.28 5.33
N ARG A 12 -20.79 4.29 4.03
CA ARG A 12 -20.27 3.11 3.33
C ARG A 12 -18.97 2.64 4.02
N PRO A 13 -18.75 1.33 4.16
CA PRO A 13 -17.54 0.80 4.77
C PRO A 13 -16.31 1.25 3.98
N ALA A 14 -15.20 1.51 4.68
CA ALA A 14 -13.94 1.85 4.05
C ALA A 14 -13.41 0.64 3.26
N THR A 15 -13.04 0.86 2.01
CA THR A 15 -12.39 -0.17 1.19
C THR A 15 -10.94 -0.30 1.62
N ARG A 16 -10.50 -1.53 1.93
CA ARG A 16 -9.11 -1.84 2.25
C ARG A 16 -8.47 -2.63 1.13
N THR A 17 -7.30 -2.17 0.68
CA THR A 17 -6.52 -2.83 -0.37
C THR A 17 -5.14 -3.21 0.15
N LEU A 18 -4.86 -4.51 0.21
CA LEU A 18 -3.52 -5.03 0.47
C LEU A 18 -2.82 -5.27 -0.86
N VAL A 19 -1.60 -4.75 -1.00
CA VAL A 19 -0.73 -5.02 -2.15
C VAL A 19 0.47 -5.82 -1.66
N LEU A 20 0.55 -7.07 -2.12
CA LEU A 20 1.67 -7.96 -1.82
C LEU A 20 2.76 -7.80 -2.89
N LEU A 21 3.99 -7.58 -2.44
CA LEU A 21 5.18 -7.40 -3.27
C LEU A 21 6.12 -8.58 -3.05
N ASP A 22 6.59 -9.16 -4.15
CA ASP A 22 7.73 -10.07 -4.11
C ASP A 22 9.02 -9.25 -4.04
N ALA A 23 9.74 -9.37 -2.92
CA ALA A 23 11.00 -8.69 -2.67
C ALA A 23 12.20 -9.66 -2.59
N THR A 24 12.12 -10.79 -3.31
CA THR A 24 13.28 -11.68 -3.53
C THR A 24 14.36 -11.01 -4.39
N ALA A 25 15.62 -11.44 -4.26
CA ALA A 25 16.75 -10.83 -4.94
C ALA A 25 16.67 -10.94 -6.48
N SER A 26 16.10 -12.03 -7.00
CA SER A 26 15.82 -12.20 -8.44
C SER A 26 14.90 -11.11 -8.99
N MET A 27 14.03 -10.55 -8.14
CA MET A 27 13.07 -9.51 -8.50
C MET A 27 13.64 -8.08 -8.41
N ARG A 28 14.93 -7.89 -8.08
CA ARG A 28 15.52 -6.55 -7.83
C ARG A 28 15.20 -5.50 -8.91
N SER A 29 15.44 -5.83 -10.17
CA SER A 29 15.26 -4.89 -11.29
C SER A 29 13.78 -4.60 -11.56
N LEU A 30 12.93 -5.62 -11.43
CA LEU A 30 11.49 -5.50 -11.60
C LEU A 30 10.85 -4.74 -10.44
N LEU A 31 11.25 -5.03 -9.20
CA LEU A 31 10.79 -4.34 -8.00
C LEU A 31 11.11 -2.85 -8.06
N ALA A 32 12.30 -2.47 -8.53
CA ALA A 32 12.66 -1.06 -8.70
C ALA A 32 11.69 -0.33 -9.66
N LYS A 33 11.38 -0.94 -10.80
CA LYS A 33 10.42 -0.39 -11.77
C LYS A 33 9.00 -0.39 -11.24
N ALA A 34 8.56 -1.48 -10.60
CA ALA A 34 7.25 -1.60 -10.00
C ALA A 34 7.03 -0.53 -8.91
N LYS A 35 8.02 -0.31 -8.03
CA LYS A 35 7.99 0.75 -7.02
C LYS A 35 7.77 2.14 -7.63
N ALA A 36 8.48 2.45 -8.72
CA ALA A 36 8.31 3.73 -9.41
C ALA A 36 6.89 3.88 -9.99
N THR A 37 6.43 2.89 -10.76
CA THR A 37 5.10 2.91 -11.39
C THR A 37 3.97 2.95 -10.36
N VAL A 38 4.06 2.14 -9.30
CA VAL A 38 3.08 2.11 -8.22
C VAL A 38 3.10 3.42 -7.44
N GLY A 39 4.28 3.99 -7.16
CA GLY A 39 4.40 5.30 -6.53
C GLY A 39 3.68 6.40 -7.32
N ASP A 40 3.84 6.42 -8.65
CA ASP A 40 3.13 7.37 -9.52
C ASP A 40 1.62 7.12 -9.52
N MET A 41 1.21 5.85 -9.58
CA MET A 41 -0.21 5.46 -9.55
C MET A 41 -0.89 5.89 -8.24
N ILE A 42 -0.25 5.67 -7.09
CA ILE A 42 -0.73 6.10 -5.77
C ILE A 42 -0.88 7.63 -5.72
N GLY A 43 0.12 8.37 -6.20
CA GLY A 43 0.07 9.83 -6.26
C GLY A 43 -1.13 10.33 -7.06
N ARG A 44 -1.30 9.82 -8.28
CA ARG A 44 -2.42 10.18 -9.17
C ARG A 44 -3.78 9.79 -8.56
N ALA A 45 -3.88 8.62 -7.95
CA ALA A 45 -5.11 8.19 -7.27
C ALA A 45 -5.45 9.11 -6.09
N GLY A 46 -4.45 9.52 -5.31
CA GLY A 46 -4.62 10.48 -4.22
C GLY A 46 -5.18 11.82 -4.70
N GLU A 47 -4.65 12.36 -5.80
CA GLU A 47 -5.18 13.60 -6.40
C GLU A 47 -6.64 13.46 -6.86
N VAL A 48 -7.01 12.34 -7.47
CA VAL A 48 -8.39 12.08 -7.89
C VAL A 48 -9.32 12.00 -6.67
N LEU A 49 -8.88 11.35 -5.59
CA LEU A 49 -9.65 11.25 -4.35
C LEU A 49 -9.81 12.60 -3.64
N LEU A 50 -8.79 13.45 -3.70
CA LEU A 50 -8.86 14.83 -3.19
C LEU A 50 -9.84 15.67 -4.00
N ARG A 51 -9.74 15.64 -5.34
CA ARG A 51 -10.64 16.40 -6.24
C ARG A 51 -12.11 15.96 -6.13
N SER A 52 -12.37 14.69 -5.87
CA SER A 52 -13.73 14.15 -5.77
C SER A 52 -14.40 14.37 -4.39
N GLY A 53 -13.69 14.97 -3.43
CA GLY A 53 -14.19 15.08 -2.05
C GLY A 53 -14.32 13.73 -1.33
N ALA A 54 -13.77 12.66 -1.92
CA ALA A 54 -13.80 11.30 -1.39
C ALA A 54 -12.63 10.98 -0.44
N ALA A 55 -11.72 11.94 -0.24
CA ALA A 55 -10.54 11.82 0.63
C ALA A 55 -10.85 11.52 2.11
N GLY A 56 -12.11 11.61 2.54
CA GLY A 56 -12.54 11.39 3.93
C GLY A 56 -12.57 9.94 4.41
N GLY A 57 -11.44 9.21 4.33
CA GLY A 57 -11.25 7.92 5.00
C GLY A 57 -12.09 6.77 4.45
N ARG A 58 -12.43 6.81 3.15
CA ARG A 58 -13.18 5.73 2.48
C ARG A 58 -12.28 4.68 1.84
N PHE A 59 -10.98 4.90 1.81
CA PHE A 59 -10.00 4.04 1.19
C PHE A 59 -8.72 3.99 2.04
N GLU A 60 -8.26 2.79 2.35
CA GLU A 60 -6.97 2.54 3.00
C GLU A 60 -6.20 1.50 2.19
N MET A 61 -4.89 1.71 2.07
CA MET A 61 -3.99 0.77 1.41
C MET A 61 -2.89 0.33 2.37
N GLN A 62 -2.43 -0.91 2.20
CA GLN A 62 -1.25 -1.44 2.86
C GLN A 62 -0.36 -2.11 1.83
N PHE A 63 0.95 -1.86 1.92
CA PHE A 63 1.95 -2.64 1.21
C PHE A 63 2.52 -3.70 2.13
N ALA A 64 2.69 -4.92 1.61
CA ALA A 64 3.40 -5.99 2.28
C ALA A 64 4.45 -6.56 1.33
N ALA A 65 5.70 -6.51 1.71
CA ALA A 65 6.82 -7.10 0.98
C ALA A 65 7.16 -8.46 1.59
N TYR A 66 7.01 -9.50 0.78
CA TYR A 66 7.39 -10.86 1.12
C TYR A 66 8.82 -11.16 0.64
N ARG A 67 9.57 -11.90 1.46
CA ARG A 67 10.90 -12.41 1.14
C ARG A 67 11.00 -13.89 1.49
N ASN A 68 11.99 -14.56 0.93
CA ASN A 68 12.23 -15.99 1.19
C ASN A 68 12.43 -16.28 2.69
N TYR A 69 12.08 -17.49 3.12
CA TYR A 69 12.21 -18.00 4.49
C TYR A 69 13.65 -17.90 5.05
N SER A 70 14.66 -17.94 4.19
CA SER A 70 16.08 -17.75 4.57
C SER A 70 16.42 -16.32 5.03
N SER A 71 15.47 -15.38 4.95
CA SER A 71 15.63 -13.98 5.37
C SER A 71 15.53 -13.78 6.88
N GLY A 72 15.09 -14.80 7.62
CA GLY A 72 14.78 -14.71 9.06
C GLY A 72 13.35 -14.23 9.30
N ARG A 73 12.75 -14.71 10.40
CA ARG A 73 11.31 -14.56 10.70
C ARG A 73 10.80 -13.12 10.69
N GLU A 74 11.64 -12.18 11.12
CA GLU A 74 11.38 -10.73 11.16
C GLU A 74 11.37 -10.06 9.78
N ARG A 75 12.02 -10.65 8.76
CA ARG A 75 12.17 -10.05 7.42
C ARG A 75 11.39 -10.77 6.32
N ILE A 76 10.79 -11.93 6.65
CA ILE A 76 9.91 -12.69 5.75
C ILE A 76 8.75 -11.84 5.27
N LEU A 77 8.16 -11.03 6.15
CA LEU A 77 7.05 -10.16 5.83
C LEU A 77 7.26 -8.79 6.47
N GLU A 78 7.51 -7.80 5.63
CA GLU A 78 7.58 -6.40 6.04
C GLU A 78 6.35 -5.68 5.50
N HIS A 79 5.64 -4.92 6.31
CA HIS A 79 4.43 -4.24 5.85
C HIS A 79 4.30 -2.82 6.40
N SER A 80 3.60 -1.97 5.65
CA SER A 80 3.23 -0.64 6.10
C SER A 80 2.08 -0.69 7.12
N ALA A 81 1.75 0.44 7.74
CA ALA A 81 0.42 0.61 8.32
C ALA A 81 -0.65 0.69 7.20
N TRP A 82 -1.92 0.57 7.58
CA TRP A 82 -3.03 0.97 6.72
C TRP A 82 -3.02 2.49 6.59
N GLU A 83 -2.86 2.98 5.36
CA GLU A 83 -2.67 4.41 5.08
C GLU A 83 -3.58 4.86 3.94
N ALA A 84 -4.15 6.06 4.09
CA ALA A 84 -4.85 6.77 3.02
C ALA A 84 -3.98 7.86 2.38
N ASP A 85 -2.88 8.25 3.05
CA ASP A 85 -1.96 9.27 2.56
C ASP A 85 -0.97 8.66 1.54
N PRO A 86 -1.01 9.08 0.26
CA PRO A 86 -0.12 8.57 -0.77
C PRO A 86 1.37 8.77 -0.43
N ARG A 87 1.72 9.82 0.34
CA ARG A 87 3.10 10.13 0.71
C ARG A 87 3.67 9.11 1.69
N ARG A 88 2.85 8.64 2.63
CA ARG A 88 3.25 7.62 3.62
C ARG A 88 3.45 6.26 2.97
N LEU A 89 2.56 5.90 2.04
CA LEU A 89 2.68 4.69 1.23
C LEU A 89 3.95 4.70 0.36
N ARG A 90 4.26 5.84 -0.27
CA ARG A 90 5.48 6.01 -1.07
C ARG A 90 6.74 5.90 -0.23
N ALA A 91 6.77 6.53 0.94
CA ALA A 91 7.91 6.47 1.85
C ALA A 91 8.22 5.02 2.29
N PHE A 92 7.19 4.22 2.59
CA PHE A 92 7.37 2.80 2.86
C PHE A 92 7.93 2.05 1.63
N LEU A 93 7.31 2.24 0.46
CA LEU A 93 7.76 1.60 -0.78
C LEU A 93 9.23 1.87 -1.05
N GLU A 94 9.71 3.11 -0.89
CA GLU A 94 11.10 3.50 -1.09
C GLU A 94 12.07 2.71 -0.21
N GLN A 95 11.68 2.37 1.02
CA GLN A 95 12.47 1.59 1.97
C GLN A 95 12.56 0.10 1.62
N VAL A 96 11.57 -0.46 0.90
CA VAL A 96 11.57 -1.88 0.53
C VAL A 96 12.78 -2.22 -0.36
N ARG A 97 13.63 -3.12 0.12
CA ARG A 97 14.78 -3.66 -0.61
C ARG A 97 14.56 -5.12 -0.99
N ALA A 98 14.97 -5.45 -2.22
CA ALA A 98 15.10 -6.83 -2.67
C ALA A 98 16.34 -7.48 -2.04
N GLU A 99 16.14 -8.53 -1.27
CA GLU A 99 17.18 -9.21 -0.50
C GLU A 99 16.99 -10.74 -0.53
N ARG A 100 18.11 -11.47 -0.56
CA ARG A 100 18.23 -12.95 -0.52
C ARG A 100 17.49 -13.72 -1.64
N GLY A 101 17.85 -14.98 -1.86
CA GLY A 101 17.36 -15.78 -3.01
C GLY A 101 18.25 -15.71 -4.25
N GLN A 102 19.58 -15.67 -4.07
CA GLN A 102 20.56 -15.92 -5.13
C GLN A 102 21.14 -17.33 -4.95
N GLY A 103 21.08 -18.17 -5.99
CA GLY A 103 21.57 -19.57 -5.95
C GLY A 103 20.46 -20.61 -5.76
N ASN A 104 20.83 -21.87 -5.48
CA ASN A 104 19.95 -23.03 -5.30
C ASN A 104 19.12 -23.00 -3.99
N GLU A 105 18.59 -21.84 -3.61
CA GLU A 105 17.74 -21.66 -2.43
C GLU A 105 16.37 -21.07 -2.83
N ALA A 106 15.85 -21.48 -4.00
CA ALA A 106 14.50 -21.19 -4.45
C ALA A 106 13.56 -22.37 -4.12
#